data_AF-A0A945XEP9-F1
#
_entry.id   AF-A0A945XEP9-F1
#
_cell.length_a   1.000
_cell.length_b   1.000
_cell.length_c   1.000
_cell.angle_alpha   90.00
_cell.angle_beta   90.00
_cell.angle_gamma   90.00
#
_symmetry.space_group_name_H-M   'P 1'
#
loop_
_entity.id
_entity.type
_entity.pdbx_description
1 polymer ?
#
loop_
_entity_poly.entity_id
_entity_poly.type
_entity_poly.pdbx_seq_one_letter_code
_entity_poly.pdbx_strand_id
1 'polypeptide(L)'
;RSAFAQMNIFNLAIKDESFDVVISHGVLHHTYDARAAFAQIVKKVKPGGVVVVGLYNSYARIMTWIRSKLIRALGPKIDYVVRNRIHDERKAQIWIEDQYFNPHETWHSIGEVQGWFAENGIEYLNCTPPVLGTDGEMQTSLFGETDPGTSYKRVITQLRWIGTIAREGALFDVIGRKPL
;
A
#
# COMPACT_ATOMS: atom_id res chain seq x y z
N ARG A 1 20.71 -9.77 -13.02
CA ARG A 1 20.26 -9.01 -14.20
C ARG A 1 18.82 -8.58 -13.95
N SER A 2 18.45 -7.36 -14.32
CA SER A 2 17.07 -6.87 -14.27
C SER A 2 16.55 -6.63 -15.69
N ALA A 3 15.23 -6.71 -15.86
CA ALA A 3 14.54 -6.44 -17.12
C ALA A 3 13.23 -5.69 -16.82
N PHE A 4 12.79 -4.89 -17.78
CA PHE A 4 11.52 -4.15 -17.70
C PHE A 4 10.64 -4.56 -18.88
N ALA A 5 9.35 -4.72 -18.62
CA ALA A 5 8.35 -5.01 -19.64
C ALA A 5 7.10 -4.17 -19.39
N GLN A 6 6.55 -3.59 -20.45
CA GLN A 6 5.29 -2.85 -20.39
C GLN A 6 4.12 -3.82 -20.56
N MET A 7 3.19 -3.83 -19.60
CA MET A 7 2.01 -4.70 -19.60
C MET A 7 0.83 -4.02 -18.90
N ASN A 8 -0.37 -4.58 -19.08
CA ASN A 8 -1.56 -4.21 -18.32
C ASN A 8 -1.73 -5.18 -17.15
N ILE A 9 -1.90 -4.69 -15.92
CA ILE A 9 -2.09 -5.52 -14.73
C ILE A 9 -3.32 -6.45 -14.82
N PHE A 10 -4.34 -6.03 -15.57
CA PHE A 10 -5.54 -6.83 -15.82
C PHE A 10 -5.37 -7.86 -16.95
N ASN A 11 -4.26 -7.78 -17.70
CA ASN A 11 -3.93 -8.69 -18.78
C ASN A 11 -2.41 -8.91 -18.86
N LEU A 12 -1.87 -9.59 -17.85
CA LEU A 12 -0.44 -9.90 -17.74
C LEU A 12 -0.09 -11.08 -18.65
N ALA A 13 0.69 -10.82 -19.70
CA ALA A 13 1.23 -11.82 -20.61
C ALA A 13 2.43 -12.58 -20.01
N ILE A 14 2.28 -13.01 -18.76
CA ILE A 14 3.27 -13.80 -18.01
C ILE A 14 2.57 -15.09 -17.58
N LYS A 15 3.25 -16.23 -17.71
CA LYS A 15 2.73 -17.51 -17.25
C LYS A 15 2.42 -17.43 -15.75
N ASP A 16 1.33 -18.05 -15.32
CA ASP A 16 1.04 -18.19 -13.90
C ASP A 16 2.16 -18.98 -13.19
N GLU A 17 2.31 -18.76 -11.89
CA GLU A 17 3.29 -19.47 -11.06
C GLU A 17 4.74 -19.34 -11.57
N SER A 18 5.11 -18.13 -12.02
CA SER A 18 6.43 -17.85 -12.57
C SER A 18 7.40 -17.27 -11.56
N PHE A 19 6.92 -16.64 -10.49
CA PHE A 19 7.74 -15.89 -9.55
C PHE A 19 7.68 -16.46 -8.15
N ASP A 20 8.84 -16.52 -7.49
CA ASP A 20 8.95 -16.86 -6.07
C ASP A 20 8.48 -15.69 -5.17
N VAL A 21 8.57 -14.45 -5.69
CA VAL A 21 8.10 -13.24 -5.01
C VAL A 21 7.40 -12.31 -6.00
N VAL A 22 6.20 -11.85 -5.66
CA VAL A 22 5.45 -10.82 -6.39
C VAL A 22 5.29 -9.59 -5.49
N ILE A 23 5.72 -8.41 -5.98
CA ILE A 23 5.65 -7.16 -5.21
C ILE A 23 4.81 -6.15 -5.98
N SER A 24 3.85 -5.54 -5.30
CA SER A 24 3.06 -4.43 -5.82
C SER A 24 2.91 -3.35 -4.75
N HIS A 25 3.78 -2.35 -4.79
CA HIS A 25 3.88 -1.29 -3.79
C HIS A 25 3.57 0.06 -4.42
N GLY A 26 2.51 0.75 -4.00
CA GLY A 26 2.16 2.04 -4.60
C GLY A 26 1.36 1.95 -5.91
N VAL A 27 0.78 0.79 -6.24
CA VAL A 27 0.21 0.54 -7.58
C VAL A 27 -1.29 0.23 -7.56
N LEU A 28 -1.73 -0.81 -6.85
CA LEU A 28 -3.10 -1.35 -7.03
C LEU A 28 -4.20 -0.33 -6.73
N HIS A 29 -3.97 0.57 -5.76
CA HIS A 29 -4.95 1.58 -5.37
C HIS A 29 -5.20 2.67 -6.44
N HIS A 30 -4.34 2.76 -7.46
CA HIS A 30 -4.56 3.63 -8.62
C HIS A 30 -5.28 2.93 -9.77
N THR A 31 -5.57 1.63 -9.64
CA THR A 31 -6.35 0.89 -10.64
C THR A 31 -7.85 1.05 -10.36
N TYR A 32 -8.67 0.92 -11.41
CA TYR A 32 -10.14 1.03 -11.28
C TYR A 32 -10.76 -0.05 -10.39
N ASP A 33 -10.05 -1.17 -10.18
CA ASP A 33 -10.45 -2.28 -9.31
C ASP A 33 -9.21 -2.93 -8.70
N ALA A 34 -8.82 -2.43 -7.52
CA ALA A 34 -7.63 -2.89 -6.80
C ALA A 34 -7.71 -4.38 -6.41
N ARG A 35 -8.92 -4.87 -6.09
CA ARG A 35 -9.16 -6.27 -5.70
C ARG A 35 -9.00 -7.19 -6.90
N ALA A 36 -9.57 -6.84 -8.05
CA ALA A 36 -9.37 -7.60 -9.28
C ALA A 36 -7.90 -7.54 -9.76
N ALA A 37 -7.23 -6.39 -9.62
CA ALA A 37 -5.81 -6.27 -9.95
C ALA A 37 -4.94 -7.15 -9.04
N PHE A 38 -5.23 -7.19 -7.73
CA PHE A 38 -4.60 -8.12 -6.79
C PHE A 38 -4.76 -9.58 -7.24
N ALA A 39 -5.99 -9.97 -7.60
CA ALA A 39 -6.29 -11.32 -8.07
C ALA A 39 -5.55 -11.72 -9.36
N GLN A 40 -5.07 -10.76 -10.17
CA GLN A 40 -4.24 -11.06 -11.35
C GLN A 40 -2.77 -11.23 -11.00
N ILE A 41 -2.22 -10.39 -10.13
CA ILE A 41 -0.80 -10.48 -9.76
C ILE A 41 -0.52 -11.73 -8.93
N VAL A 42 -1.47 -12.14 -8.07
CA VAL A 42 -1.30 -13.29 -7.19
C VAL A 42 -1.21 -14.61 -7.95
N LYS A 43 -1.86 -14.73 -9.12
CA LYS A 43 -1.71 -15.92 -9.99
C LYS A 43 -0.27 -16.13 -10.46
N LYS A 44 0.53 -15.07 -10.51
CA LYS A 44 1.93 -15.13 -10.98
C LYS A 44 2.89 -15.65 -9.91
N VAL A 45 2.43 -15.79 -8.67
CA VAL A 45 3.22 -16.36 -7.57
C VAL A 45 3.18 -17.89 -7.58
N LYS A 46 4.34 -18.51 -7.43
CA LYS A 46 4.49 -19.97 -7.29
C LYS A 46 3.88 -20.45 -5.96
N PRO A 47 3.48 -21.73 -5.86
CA PRO A 47 3.25 -22.37 -4.57
C PRO A 47 4.48 -22.20 -3.65
N GLY A 48 4.25 -21.90 -2.37
CA GLY A 48 5.29 -21.52 -1.41
C GLY A 48 5.87 -20.11 -1.57
N GLY A 49 5.51 -19.38 -2.65
CA GLY A 49 6.00 -18.03 -2.93
C GLY A 49 5.29 -16.94 -2.11
N VAL A 50 5.86 -15.73 -2.15
CA VAL A 50 5.41 -14.59 -1.33
C VAL A 50 4.81 -13.48 -2.18
N VAL A 51 3.77 -12.83 -1.68
CA VAL A 51 3.19 -11.61 -2.24
C VAL A 51 3.32 -10.46 -1.25
N VAL A 52 3.77 -9.29 -1.72
CA VAL A 52 3.87 -8.05 -0.94
C VAL A 52 3.00 -6.98 -1.61
N VAL A 53 2.04 -6.43 -0.87
CA VAL A 53 1.11 -5.43 -1.39
C VAL A 53 1.12 -4.18 -0.53
N GLY A 54 1.51 -3.05 -1.13
CA GLY A 54 1.57 -1.74 -0.49
C GLY A 54 0.47 -0.80 -0.98
N LEU A 55 -0.44 -0.39 -0.09
CA LEU A 55 -1.62 0.42 -0.40
C LEU A 55 -1.76 1.65 0.50
N TYR A 56 -2.55 2.63 0.07
CA TYR A 56 -2.93 3.75 0.92
C TYR A 56 -4.00 3.34 1.93
N ASN A 57 -3.75 3.66 3.20
CA ASN A 57 -4.60 3.31 4.31
C ASN A 57 -5.84 4.21 4.42
N SER A 58 -7.03 3.63 4.55
CA SER A 58 -8.31 4.37 4.62
C SER A 58 -8.38 5.41 5.72
N TYR A 59 -7.76 5.16 6.88
CA TYR A 59 -7.84 6.06 8.04
C TYR A 59 -6.79 7.17 7.93
N ALA A 60 -5.53 6.78 7.73
CA ALA A 60 -4.43 7.74 7.70
C ALA A 60 -4.47 8.66 6.45
N ARG A 61 -5.04 8.20 5.33
CA ARG A 61 -5.14 8.99 4.09
C ARG A 61 -6.13 10.16 4.18
N ILE A 62 -7.06 10.14 5.15
CA ILE A 62 -7.96 11.28 5.45
C ILE A 62 -7.16 12.56 5.71
N MET A 63 -6.00 12.47 6.38
CA MET A 63 -5.16 13.65 6.64
C MET A 63 -4.56 14.22 5.36
N THR A 64 -4.19 13.38 4.40
CA THR A 64 -3.74 13.83 3.08
C THR A 64 -4.88 14.50 2.32
N TRP A 65 -6.09 13.95 2.40
CA TRP A 65 -7.26 14.58 1.80
C TRP A 65 -7.59 15.94 2.42
N ILE A 66 -7.53 16.09 3.75
CA ILE A 66 -7.68 17.39 4.43
C ILE A 66 -6.62 18.37 3.94
N ARG A 67 -5.35 17.94 3.89
CA ARG A 67 -4.25 18.76 3.37
C ARG A 67 -4.48 19.18 1.91
N SER A 68 -4.97 18.28 1.07
CA SER A 68 -5.34 18.56 -0.31
C SER A 68 -6.36 19.71 -0.41
N LYS A 69 -7.39 19.73 0.46
CA LYS A 69 -8.35 20.85 0.54
C LYS A 69 -7.70 22.15 1.01
N LEU A 70 -6.84 22.08 2.02
CA LEU A 70 -6.11 23.26 2.51
C LEU A 70 -5.18 23.83 1.44
N ILE A 71 -4.46 22.99 0.71
CA ILE A 71 -3.54 23.39 -0.36
C ILE A 71 -4.30 24.08 -1.50
N ARG A 72 -5.50 23.59 -1.86
CA ARG A 72 -6.38 24.28 -2.82
C ARG A 72 -6.77 25.69 -2.35
N ALA A 73 -6.93 25.90 -1.04
CA ALA A 73 -7.38 27.18 -0.49
C ALA A 73 -6.24 28.16 -0.16
N LEU A 74 -5.14 27.70 0.43
CA LEU A 74 -4.06 28.55 0.95
C LEU A 74 -2.73 28.39 0.16
N GLY A 75 -2.72 27.53 -0.85
CA GLY A 75 -1.58 27.33 -1.75
C GLY A 75 -0.60 26.23 -1.33
N PRO A 76 0.42 25.96 -2.17
CA PRO A 76 1.27 24.77 -2.05
C PRO A 76 2.28 24.85 -0.88
N LYS A 77 2.52 26.04 -0.32
CA LYS A 77 3.48 26.25 0.79
C LYS A 77 3.01 25.69 2.15
N ILE A 78 1.78 25.17 2.24
CA ILE A 78 1.34 24.39 3.40
C ILE A 78 2.10 23.06 3.49
N ASP A 79 2.41 22.48 2.33
CA ASP A 79 3.18 21.25 2.28
C ASP A 79 4.61 21.48 2.78
N TYR A 80 5.04 20.66 3.74
CA TYR A 80 6.34 20.83 4.38
C TYR A 80 7.50 20.64 3.39
N VAL A 81 7.39 19.71 2.44
CA VAL A 81 8.43 19.44 1.46
C VAL A 81 8.51 20.59 0.47
N VAL A 82 7.38 21.06 -0.05
CA VAL A 82 7.34 22.25 -0.91
C VAL A 82 7.93 23.46 -0.19
N ARG A 83 7.52 23.71 1.06
CA ARG A 83 7.98 24.89 1.82
C ARG A 83 9.48 24.89 2.10
N ASN A 84 10.09 23.73 2.37
CA ASN A 84 11.45 23.66 2.89
C ASN A 84 12.47 23.02 1.95
N ARG A 85 12.04 22.26 0.94
CA ARG A 85 12.93 21.43 0.12
C ARG A 85 12.85 21.73 -1.38
N ILE A 86 11.76 22.34 -1.86
CA ILE A 86 11.57 22.63 -3.28
C ILE A 86 11.57 24.15 -3.51
N HIS A 87 12.61 24.64 -4.18
CA HIS A 87 12.77 26.07 -4.48
C HIS A 87 12.18 26.47 -5.84
N ASP A 88 12.01 25.50 -6.74
CA ASP A 88 11.46 25.71 -8.08
C ASP A 88 9.94 25.58 -8.06
N GLU A 89 9.24 26.61 -8.53
CA GLU A 89 7.76 26.65 -8.50
C GLU A 89 7.13 25.55 -9.33
N ARG A 90 7.71 25.21 -10.49
CA ARG A 90 7.19 24.15 -11.36
C ARG A 90 7.33 22.78 -10.70
N LYS A 91 8.47 22.48 -10.09
CA LYS A 91 8.68 21.25 -9.32
C LYS A 91 7.76 21.18 -8.11
N ALA A 92 7.50 22.32 -7.46
CA ALA A 92 6.54 22.37 -6.36
C ALA A 92 5.12 22.03 -6.83
N GLN A 93 4.69 22.55 -7.98
CA GLN A 93 3.38 22.17 -8.54
C GLN A 93 3.33 20.68 -8.92
N ILE A 94 4.35 20.15 -9.60
CA ILE A 94 4.42 18.73 -9.95
C ILE A 94 4.33 17.85 -8.70
N TRP A 95 5.06 18.19 -7.64
CA TRP A 95 5.01 17.49 -6.36
C TRP A 95 3.60 17.53 -5.75
N ILE A 96 2.94 18.68 -5.77
CA ILE A 96 1.59 18.82 -5.22
C ILE A 96 0.57 18.00 -6.00
N GLU A 97 0.62 18.04 -7.33
CA GLU A 97 -0.26 17.27 -8.20
C GLU A 97 -0.11 15.76 -7.93
N ASP A 98 1.13 15.28 -7.89
CA ASP A 98 1.47 13.88 -7.61
C ASP A 98 1.01 13.42 -6.22
N GLN A 99 1.20 14.27 -5.20
CA GLN A 99 0.91 13.87 -3.82
C GLN A 99 -0.56 13.99 -3.42
N TYR A 100 -1.28 14.99 -3.97
CA TYR A 100 -2.59 15.39 -3.46
C TYR A 100 -3.72 15.32 -4.48
N PHE A 101 -3.41 15.21 -5.79
CA PHE A 101 -4.40 15.32 -6.86
C PHE A 101 -4.31 14.17 -7.89
N ASN A 102 -4.14 12.95 -7.39
CA ASN A 102 -4.21 11.75 -8.22
C ASN A 102 -5.57 11.62 -8.92
N PRO A 103 -5.61 11.29 -10.24
CA PRO A 103 -6.86 11.16 -10.99
C PRO A 103 -7.78 10.07 -10.45
N HIS A 104 -7.19 8.98 -9.96
CA HIS A 104 -7.89 7.87 -9.35
C HIS A 104 -7.07 7.31 -8.20
N GLU A 105 -7.71 7.19 -7.04
CA GLU A 105 -7.10 6.69 -5.82
C GLU A 105 -8.18 6.03 -4.96
N THR A 106 -7.94 4.79 -4.55
CA THR A 106 -8.77 4.05 -3.58
C THR A 106 -7.99 3.84 -2.30
N TRP A 107 -8.68 3.78 -1.16
CA TRP A 107 -8.03 3.58 0.14
C TRP A 107 -8.54 2.28 0.77
N HIS A 108 -7.63 1.56 1.41
CA HIS A 108 -7.89 0.20 1.87
C HIS A 108 -7.50 0.03 3.33
N SER A 109 -8.19 -0.88 4.00
CA SER A 109 -7.86 -1.33 5.35
C SER A 109 -7.08 -2.63 5.32
N ILE A 110 -6.37 -2.93 6.41
CA ILE A 110 -5.69 -4.22 6.59
C ILE A 110 -6.68 -5.39 6.44
N GLY A 111 -7.91 -5.22 6.96
CA GLY A 111 -8.95 -6.25 6.90
C GLY A 111 -9.45 -6.54 5.49
N GLU A 112 -9.58 -5.51 4.64
CA GLU A 112 -9.95 -5.69 3.22
C GLU A 112 -8.89 -6.48 2.47
N VAL A 113 -7.60 -6.14 2.66
CA VAL A 113 -6.49 -6.86 2.02
C VAL A 113 -6.40 -8.31 2.50
N GLN A 114 -6.60 -8.56 3.81
CA GLN A 114 -6.71 -9.92 4.34
C GLN A 114 -7.90 -10.69 3.75
N GLY A 115 -9.01 -10.01 3.47
CA GLY A 115 -10.13 -10.59 2.72
C GLY A 115 -9.73 -11.02 1.31
N TRP A 116 -9.01 -10.17 0.58
CA TRP A 116 -8.50 -10.52 -0.76
C TRP A 116 -7.54 -11.69 -0.70
N PHE A 117 -6.70 -11.77 0.33
CA PHE A 117 -5.80 -12.89 0.54
C PHE A 117 -6.59 -14.19 0.70
N ALA A 118 -7.59 -14.21 1.59
CA ALA A 118 -8.44 -15.38 1.80
C ALA A 118 -9.15 -15.83 0.52
N GLU A 119 -9.67 -14.88 -0.27
CA GLU A 119 -10.36 -15.16 -1.54
C GLU A 119 -9.44 -15.76 -2.62
N ASN A 120 -8.14 -15.51 -2.53
CA ASN A 120 -7.14 -15.98 -3.50
C ASN A 120 -6.24 -17.09 -2.93
N GLY A 121 -6.60 -17.67 -1.77
CA GLY A 121 -5.83 -18.74 -1.15
C GLY A 121 -4.43 -18.32 -0.69
N ILE A 122 -4.28 -17.06 -0.25
CA ILE A 122 -3.04 -16.54 0.31
C ILE A 122 -3.15 -16.49 1.83
N GLU A 123 -2.14 -17.01 2.51
CA GLU A 123 -2.01 -16.95 3.96
C GLU A 123 -1.39 -15.60 4.34
N TYR A 124 -1.98 -14.94 5.35
CA TYR A 124 -1.36 -13.76 5.92
C TYR A 124 -0.03 -14.13 6.57
N LEU A 125 0.98 -13.31 6.34
CA LEU A 125 2.30 -13.51 6.92
C LEU A 125 2.71 -12.32 7.78
N ASN A 126 2.61 -11.09 7.28
CA ASN A 126 3.01 -9.91 8.06
C ASN A 126 2.35 -8.61 7.57
N CYS A 127 2.46 -7.54 8.37
CA CYS A 127 2.02 -6.20 8.06
C CYS A 127 3.11 -5.19 8.45
N THR A 128 3.37 -4.20 7.60
CA THR A 128 4.30 -3.10 7.87
C THR A 128 3.60 -1.76 7.64
N PRO A 129 3.55 -0.85 8.63
CA PRO A 129 3.97 -1.02 10.02
C PRO A 129 3.22 -2.18 10.73
N PRO A 130 3.74 -2.69 11.86
CA PRO A 130 3.14 -3.84 12.53
C PRO A 130 1.78 -3.52 13.18
N VAL A 131 0.95 -4.55 13.32
CA VAL A 131 -0.32 -4.47 14.05
C VAL A 131 -0.04 -4.35 15.55
N LEU A 132 -0.68 -3.40 16.22
CA LEU A 132 -0.44 -3.13 17.65
C LEU A 132 -0.74 -4.34 18.53
N GLY A 133 0.15 -4.59 19.49
CA GLY A 133 -0.02 -5.68 20.45
C GLY A 133 0.01 -7.06 19.80
N THR A 134 0.87 -7.21 18.79
CA THR A 134 1.22 -8.48 18.13
C THR A 134 2.72 -8.68 18.21
N ASP A 135 3.16 -9.90 17.94
CA ASP A 135 4.59 -10.25 17.81
C ASP A 135 5.29 -9.52 16.65
N GLY A 136 4.53 -8.93 15.71
CA GLY A 136 5.08 -8.10 14.64
C GLY A 136 5.85 -6.87 15.11
N GLU A 137 5.60 -6.36 16.33
CA GLU A 137 6.40 -5.26 16.90
C GLU A 137 7.84 -5.65 17.23
N MET A 138 8.12 -6.96 17.41
CA MET A 138 9.45 -7.50 17.66
C MET A 138 10.09 -8.16 16.43
N GLN A 139 9.31 -8.35 15.37
CA GLN A 139 9.76 -9.02 14.16
C GLN A 139 10.65 -8.09 13.33
N THR A 140 11.87 -8.54 13.00
CA THR A 140 12.83 -7.77 12.20
C THR A 140 12.81 -8.14 10.72
N SER A 141 12.28 -9.33 10.38
CA SER A 141 12.14 -9.79 9.00
C SER A 141 10.78 -9.41 8.43
N LEU A 142 10.78 -8.79 7.24
CA LEU A 142 9.56 -8.53 6.48
C LEU A 142 8.76 -9.82 6.21
N PHE A 143 9.45 -10.95 6.11
CA PHE A 143 8.87 -12.27 5.82
C PHE A 143 8.69 -13.16 7.05
N GLY A 144 8.88 -12.62 8.25
CA GLY A 144 8.55 -13.33 9.48
C GLY A 144 7.04 -13.39 9.70
N GLU A 145 6.54 -14.55 10.09
CA GLU A 145 5.12 -14.75 10.41
C GLU A 145 4.76 -13.98 11.69
N THR A 146 3.61 -13.30 11.65
CA THR A 146 3.09 -12.51 12.77
C THR A 146 1.60 -12.74 12.97
N ASP A 147 1.09 -12.43 14.16
CA ASP A 147 -0.34 -12.45 14.46
C ASP A 147 -1.06 -11.37 13.63
N PRO A 148 -2.09 -11.72 12.81
CA PRO A 148 -2.87 -10.76 12.03
C PRO A 148 -3.70 -9.77 12.88
N GLY A 149 -3.74 -9.99 14.19
CA GLY A 149 -4.54 -9.26 15.16
C GLY A 149 -6.03 -9.56 15.04
N THR A 150 -6.80 -9.05 16.00
CA THR A 150 -8.27 -9.01 15.88
C THR A 150 -8.71 -7.81 15.05
N SER A 151 -9.95 -7.80 14.56
CA SER A 151 -10.52 -6.65 13.85
C SER A 151 -10.42 -5.36 14.67
N TYR A 152 -10.61 -5.45 16.00
CA TYR A 152 -10.42 -4.33 16.92
C TYR A 152 -8.97 -3.82 16.96
N LYS A 153 -7.98 -4.72 17.13
CA LYS A 153 -6.56 -4.35 17.10
C LYS A 153 -6.17 -3.67 15.79
N ARG A 154 -6.66 -4.18 14.65
CA ARG A 154 -6.41 -3.57 13.33
C ARG A 154 -7.01 -2.17 13.20
N VAL A 155 -8.23 -1.93 13.70
CA VAL A 155 -8.84 -0.60 13.67
C VAL A 155 -8.02 0.38 14.52
N ILE A 156 -7.65 0.02 15.75
CA ILE A 156 -6.83 0.88 16.62
C ILE A 156 -5.46 1.17 15.99
N THR A 157 -4.84 0.16 15.40
CA THR A 157 -3.55 0.31 14.68
C THR A 157 -3.66 1.38 13.60
N GLN A 158 -4.68 1.29 12.75
CA GLN A 158 -4.86 2.22 11.64
C GLN A 158 -5.30 3.62 12.09
N LEU A 159 -5.99 3.74 13.23
CA LEU A 159 -6.23 5.04 13.87
C LEU A 159 -4.93 5.65 14.40
N ARG A 160 -4.04 4.86 15.02
CA ARG A 160 -2.70 5.33 15.43
C ARG A 160 -1.88 5.83 14.23
N TRP A 161 -2.04 5.20 13.06
CA TRP A 161 -1.37 5.58 11.82
C TRP A 161 -1.70 6.97 11.29
N ILE A 162 -2.82 7.55 11.72
CA ILE A 162 -3.14 8.97 11.46
C ILE A 162 -2.03 9.88 12.02
N GLY A 163 -1.43 9.51 13.15
CA GLY A 163 -0.36 10.28 13.78
C GLY A 163 1.05 9.95 13.29
N THR A 164 1.25 8.79 12.64
CA THR A 164 2.59 8.30 12.28
C THR A 164 2.84 8.36 10.77
N ILE A 165 2.17 7.52 9.98
CA ILE A 165 2.43 7.35 8.53
C ILE A 165 1.66 8.35 7.66
N ALA A 166 0.68 9.08 8.20
CA ALA A 166 -0.10 10.04 7.43
C ALA A 166 0.72 11.21 6.84
N ARG A 167 1.93 11.46 7.37
CA ARG A 167 2.86 12.45 6.83
C ARG A 167 3.68 11.91 5.65
N GLU A 168 3.72 10.59 5.50
CA GLU A 168 4.50 9.86 4.49
C GLU A 168 3.57 9.20 3.46
N GLY A 169 2.40 9.80 3.21
CA GLY A 169 1.46 9.33 2.21
C GLY A 169 0.50 8.23 2.69
N ALA A 170 0.56 7.81 3.94
CA ALA A 170 -0.32 6.79 4.55
C ALA A 170 -0.20 5.39 3.90
N LEU A 171 0.98 5.03 3.41
CA LEU A 171 1.23 3.73 2.82
C LEU A 171 1.43 2.65 3.91
N PHE A 172 0.87 1.46 3.68
CA PHE A 172 1.11 0.27 4.49
C PHE A 172 1.24 -0.96 3.58
N ASP A 173 2.05 -1.91 4.01
CA ASP A 173 2.31 -3.18 3.34
C ASP A 173 1.65 -4.33 4.08
N VAL A 174 1.06 -5.24 3.31
CA VAL A 174 0.63 -6.56 3.79
C VAL A 174 1.35 -7.63 2.99
N ILE A 175 1.92 -8.59 3.69
CA ILE A 175 2.72 -9.68 3.16
C ILE A 175 1.95 -10.98 3.36
N GLY A 176 1.88 -11.78 2.31
CA GLY A 176 1.25 -13.10 2.36
C GLY A 176 2.07 -14.16 1.66
N ARG A 177 1.78 -15.42 1.97
CA ARG A 177 2.42 -16.59 1.36
C ARG A 177 1.36 -17.43 0.65
N LYS A 178 1.67 -17.90 -0.55
CA LYS A 178 0.86 -18.91 -1.23
C LYS A 178 1.23 -20.28 -0.66
N PRO A 179 0.27 -21.11 -0.23
CA PRO A 179 0.54 -22.49 0.22
C PRO A 179 1.29 -23.31 -0.84
N LEU A 180 1.93 -24.41 -0.40
CA LEU A 180 2.62 -25.37 -1.27
C LEU A 180 1.65 -26.21 -2.10
#